data_AF-A0A9E2Y2E8-F1
#
_entry.id   AF-A0A9E2Y2E8-F1
#
_cell.length_a   1.000
_cell.length_b   1.000
_cell.length_c   1.000
_cell.angle_alpha   90.00
_cell.angle_beta   90.00
_cell.angle_gamma   90.00
#
_symmetry.space_group_name_H-M   'P 1'
#
loop_
_entity.id
_entity.type
_entity.pdbx_description
1 polymer ?
#
loop_
_entity_poly.entity_id
_entity_poly.type
_entity_poly.pdbx_seq_one_letter_code
_entity_poly.pdbx_strand_id
1 'polypeptide(L)'
;MSLRPAAAPLRACSLVFLAALAACAQRQALPNDPTGRLFARGLDEISDLYIAPVSSRRLVLGAATRLSRLDDKFSVSETPGPDKTYLVLSHAGSEVAAYPIPSHDDPHDWGTLMGQMVASAKAASPSVAALPEDQIDKTLFDGITAGLDRFSRYSSPDVARDQRAARDGFGGIGVTLDTSKEEFRITAVTPRSPAELAGIKPDDRLVAVDKVPTAGRSHSDVVHALRGPILSPVEVTVYRPSLAQNRTFHLQRELVILPTVTVSRDGDIAVFQVASFNQNTTQQIVEALGALKREMGPQLHGIVLDLRGDPGGLLDQAVSLVDVFIPNGPIVATVGRHPASRQFFEASGDSIASQIPVVVLVNGGSASASE
;
A
#
# COMPACT_ATOMS: atom_id res chain seq x y z
N MET A 1 19.34 -68.82 4.31
CA MET A 1 19.52 -69.64 5.53
C MET A 1 20.60 -68.94 6.37
N SER A 2 20.21 -68.17 7.39
CA SER A 2 20.09 -68.58 8.81
C SER A 2 21.48 -68.93 9.39
N LEU A 3 21.99 -68.41 10.52
CA LEU A 3 21.41 -67.83 11.73
C LEU A 3 22.51 -66.98 12.46
N ARG A 4 22.06 -65.96 13.21
CA ARG A 4 22.75 -65.31 14.36
C ARG A 4 22.67 -66.25 15.60
N PRO A 5 23.45 -66.10 16.72
CA PRO A 5 23.36 -64.90 17.60
C PRO A 5 24.52 -64.56 18.61
N ALA A 6 24.37 -63.38 19.26
CA ALA A 6 24.76 -62.94 20.63
C ALA A 6 26.28 -62.75 20.97
N ALA A 7 26.77 -61.76 21.76
CA ALA A 7 26.20 -60.80 22.73
C ALA A 7 27.11 -59.53 22.92
N ALA A 8 26.59 -58.52 23.63
CA ALA A 8 27.02 -57.11 23.83
C ALA A 8 28.19 -56.89 24.85
N PRO A 9 28.49 -55.68 25.40
CA PRO A 9 28.14 -54.28 25.05
C PRO A 9 29.35 -53.30 25.06
N LEU A 10 29.20 -52.10 24.48
CA LEU A 10 30.04 -50.95 24.83
C LEU A 10 29.19 -49.70 25.02
N ARG A 11 29.34 -49.15 26.22
CA ARG A 11 28.66 -47.97 26.77
C ARG A 11 29.27 -46.68 26.18
N ALA A 12 28.47 -45.62 26.31
CA ALA A 12 28.83 -44.21 26.39
C ALA A 12 29.07 -43.47 25.06
N CYS A 13 28.06 -42.73 24.62
CA CYS A 13 28.14 -41.28 24.39
C CYS A 13 26.79 -40.79 23.84
N SER A 14 25.81 -40.63 24.73
CA SER A 14 24.51 -40.03 24.42
C SER A 14 24.25 -38.93 25.45
N LEU A 15 24.76 -37.73 25.20
CA LEU A 15 24.38 -36.47 25.88
C LEU A 15 25.29 -35.37 25.32
N VAL A 16 24.83 -34.64 24.30
CA VAL A 16 25.24 -33.25 23.95
C VAL A 16 24.38 -32.70 22.78
N PHE A 17 23.66 -33.53 22.01
CA PHE A 17 22.80 -33.05 20.92
C PHE A 17 21.35 -32.71 21.33
N LEU A 18 21.18 -31.92 22.41
CA LEU A 18 19.85 -31.44 22.83
C LEU A 18 19.93 -30.07 23.54
N ALA A 19 20.66 -29.12 22.96
CA ALA A 19 20.72 -27.75 23.48
C ALA A 19 20.93 -26.68 22.39
N ALA A 20 20.45 -26.92 21.16
CA ALA A 20 20.56 -25.96 20.05
C ALA A 20 19.24 -25.73 19.28
N LEU A 21 18.09 -26.03 19.89
CA LEU A 21 16.75 -25.83 19.30
C LEU A 21 15.82 -24.96 20.18
N ALA A 22 16.33 -24.32 21.23
CA ALA A 22 15.52 -23.52 22.16
C ALA A 22 15.93 -22.03 22.18
N ALA A 23 16.31 -21.50 21.02
CA ALA A 23 16.49 -20.05 20.81
C ALA A 23 15.71 -19.56 19.59
N CYS A 24 14.55 -20.16 19.31
CA CYS A 24 13.47 -19.38 18.76
C CYS A 24 12.89 -18.62 19.95
N ALA A 25 13.19 -17.32 20.07
CA ALA A 25 12.35 -16.45 20.89
C ALA A 25 10.90 -16.73 20.43
N GLN A 26 10.09 -17.33 21.31
CA GLN A 26 8.68 -17.51 21.04
C GLN A 26 8.10 -16.11 20.92
N ARG A 27 8.01 -15.58 19.69
CA ARG A 27 7.27 -14.36 19.41
C ARG A 27 5.92 -14.53 20.10
N GLN A 28 5.58 -13.59 20.97
CA GLN A 28 4.36 -13.66 21.76
C GLN A 28 3.15 -13.78 20.84
N ALA A 29 2.07 -14.40 21.31
CA ALA A 29 0.83 -14.40 20.54
C ALA A 29 0.38 -12.95 20.29
N LEU A 30 -0.24 -12.71 19.14
CA LEU A 30 -0.86 -11.41 18.90
C LEU A 30 -1.95 -11.14 19.94
N PRO A 31 -2.23 -9.86 20.25
CA PRO A 31 -3.36 -9.50 21.10
C PRO A 31 -4.69 -10.07 20.58
N ASN A 32 -5.64 -10.33 21.47
CA ASN A 32 -6.97 -10.82 21.06
C ASN A 32 -7.91 -9.69 20.63
N ASP A 33 -7.63 -8.45 21.01
CA ASP A 33 -8.41 -7.28 20.61
C ASP A 33 -7.92 -6.71 19.25
N PRO A 34 -8.82 -6.25 18.36
CA PRO A 34 -8.44 -5.76 17.03
C PRO A 34 -7.46 -4.58 17.07
N THR A 35 -7.68 -3.62 17.96
CA THR A 35 -6.83 -2.42 18.10
C THR A 35 -5.42 -2.81 18.55
N GLY A 36 -5.29 -3.61 19.61
CA GLY A 36 -4.01 -4.10 20.10
C GLY A 36 -3.25 -4.90 19.05
N ARG A 37 -3.95 -5.73 18.26
CA ARG A 37 -3.33 -6.42 17.10
C ARG A 37 -2.78 -5.46 16.06
N LEU A 38 -3.53 -4.42 15.74
CA LEU A 38 -3.10 -3.42 14.77
C LEU A 38 -1.80 -2.75 15.24
N PHE A 39 -1.77 -2.28 16.49
CA PHE A 39 -0.55 -1.65 17.06
C PHE A 39 0.61 -2.65 17.16
N ALA A 40 0.37 -3.88 17.61
CA ALA A 40 1.39 -4.92 17.67
C ALA A 40 2.01 -5.16 16.29
N ARG A 41 1.18 -5.32 15.25
CA ARG A 41 1.65 -5.51 13.87
C ARG A 41 2.41 -4.31 13.33
N GLY A 42 1.90 -3.10 13.55
CA GLY A 42 2.59 -1.89 13.11
C GLY A 42 3.95 -1.71 13.79
N LEU A 43 4.05 -1.95 15.09
CA LEU A 43 5.31 -1.89 15.83
C LEU A 43 6.30 -2.97 15.38
N ASP A 44 5.83 -4.21 15.14
CA ASP A 44 6.64 -5.32 14.63
C ASP A 44 7.22 -4.98 13.24
N GLU A 45 6.39 -4.48 12.32
CA GLU A 45 6.84 -4.07 10.99
C GLU A 45 7.85 -2.92 11.03
N ILE A 46 7.64 -1.90 11.87
CA ILE A 46 8.61 -0.81 12.03
C ILE A 46 9.92 -1.35 12.64
N SER A 47 9.83 -2.21 13.65
CA SER A 47 10.98 -2.84 14.30
C SER A 47 11.74 -3.80 13.39
N ASP A 48 11.10 -4.36 12.36
CA ASP A 48 11.74 -5.23 11.37
C ASP A 48 12.30 -4.42 10.18
N LEU A 49 11.56 -3.44 9.66
CA LEU A 49 11.86 -2.76 8.38
C LEU A 49 12.60 -1.43 8.48
N TYR A 50 12.38 -0.63 9.53
CA TYR A 50 12.99 0.69 9.64
C TYR A 50 14.53 0.64 9.64
N ILE A 51 15.19 1.59 8.98
CA ILE A 51 16.64 1.49 8.72
C ILE A 51 17.49 1.50 10.00
N ALA A 52 17.03 2.20 11.04
CA ALA A 52 17.67 2.27 12.35
C ALA A 52 16.94 1.39 13.38
N PRO A 53 17.64 0.81 14.38
CA PRO A 53 17.00 0.23 15.55
C PRO A 53 16.09 1.25 16.25
N VAL A 54 14.88 0.83 16.58
CA VAL A 54 13.87 1.64 17.26
C VAL A 54 13.30 0.88 18.44
N SER A 55 12.84 1.64 19.43
CA SER A 55 12.26 1.08 20.65
C SER A 55 10.73 1.17 20.60
N SER A 56 10.06 0.04 20.82
CA SER A 56 8.59 -0.02 20.88
C SER A 56 8.06 0.90 21.98
N ARG A 57 8.72 0.93 23.15
CA ARG A 57 8.43 1.90 24.22
C ARG A 57 8.42 3.32 23.72
N ARG A 58 9.49 3.76 23.05
CA ARG A 58 9.61 5.15 22.58
C ARG A 58 8.50 5.50 21.59
N LEU A 59 8.18 4.57 20.68
CA LEU A 59 7.12 4.74 19.69
C LEU A 59 5.74 4.85 20.35
N VAL A 60 5.44 3.96 21.31
CA VAL A 60 4.17 3.95 22.05
C VAL A 60 4.01 5.19 22.91
N LEU A 61 5.05 5.65 23.60
CA LEU A 61 4.98 6.91 24.35
C LEU A 61 4.70 8.09 23.42
N GLY A 62 5.31 8.10 22.23
CA GLY A 62 4.98 9.07 21.17
C GLY A 62 3.51 9.02 20.78
N ALA A 63 2.94 7.82 20.61
CA ALA A 63 1.53 7.62 20.34
C ALA A 63 0.62 8.11 21.47
N ALA A 64 0.93 7.71 22.71
CA ALA A 64 0.11 7.97 23.89
C ALA A 64 -0.05 9.48 24.16
N THR A 65 0.99 10.28 23.91
CA THR A 65 0.90 11.75 24.02
C THR A 65 -0.09 12.37 23.04
N ARG A 66 -0.43 11.69 21.93
CA ARG A 66 -1.42 12.14 20.95
C ARG A 66 -2.87 11.93 21.39
N LEU A 67 -3.14 11.21 22.48
CA LEU A 67 -4.51 11.09 23.01
C LEU A 67 -5.13 12.47 23.33
N SER A 68 -4.30 13.42 23.77
CA SER A 68 -4.70 14.82 23.96
C SER A 68 -5.22 15.51 22.69
N ARG A 69 -4.92 14.99 21.50
CA ARG A 69 -5.48 15.50 20.23
C ARG A 69 -6.87 14.97 19.92
N LEU A 70 -7.25 13.84 20.52
CA LEU A 70 -8.59 13.27 20.39
C LEU A 70 -9.56 13.94 21.39
N ASP A 71 -9.07 14.22 22.59
CA ASP A 71 -9.74 15.01 23.63
C ASP A 71 -8.67 15.66 24.51
N ASP A 72 -8.70 16.98 24.62
CA ASP A 72 -7.66 17.80 25.26
C ASP A 72 -7.55 17.60 26.78
N LYS A 73 -8.52 16.90 27.37
CA LYS A 73 -8.52 16.52 28.79
C LYS A 73 -7.69 15.27 29.07
N PHE A 74 -7.27 14.53 28.04
CA PHE A 74 -6.38 13.39 28.25
C PHE A 74 -4.94 13.81 28.52
N SER A 75 -4.32 13.11 29.47
CA SER A 75 -2.89 13.17 29.70
C SER A 75 -2.35 11.77 30.02
N VAL A 76 -1.07 11.56 29.70
CA VAL A 76 -0.37 10.30 29.95
C VAL A 76 0.92 10.63 30.69
N SER A 77 1.18 9.90 31.78
CA SER A 77 2.39 10.08 32.61
C SER A 77 2.95 8.74 33.06
N GLU A 78 4.25 8.70 33.35
CA GLU A 78 4.86 7.52 33.98
C GLU A 78 4.94 7.72 35.50
N THR A 79 4.45 6.74 36.26
CA THR A 79 4.46 6.76 37.72
C THR A 79 5.20 5.53 38.26
N PRO A 80 6.24 5.71 39.09
CA PRO A 80 6.89 4.59 39.77
C PRO A 80 5.93 3.89 40.74
N GLY A 81 5.81 2.57 40.63
CA GLY A 81 5.17 1.72 41.63
C GLY A 81 6.19 0.87 42.41
N PRO A 82 5.74 0.05 43.37
CA PRO A 82 6.61 -0.73 44.23
C PRO A 82 7.54 -1.69 43.47
N ASP A 83 7.01 -2.37 42.45
CA ASP A 83 7.75 -3.41 41.69
C ASP A 83 7.92 -3.06 40.20
N LYS A 84 7.12 -2.14 39.67
CA LYS A 84 7.09 -1.76 38.24
C LYS A 84 6.77 -0.29 38.08
N THR A 85 7.20 0.28 36.96
CA THR A 85 6.71 1.60 36.51
C THR A 85 5.40 1.42 35.75
N TYR A 86 4.47 2.34 35.96
CA TYR A 86 3.16 2.33 35.33
C TYR A 86 3.02 3.48 34.36
N LEU A 87 2.37 3.24 33.23
CA LEU A 87 1.88 4.29 32.35
C LEU A 87 0.45 4.62 32.76
N VAL A 88 0.23 5.83 33.27
CA VAL A 88 -1.03 6.29 33.83
C VAL A 88 -1.75 7.17 32.82
N LEU A 89 -2.93 6.74 32.41
CA LEU A 89 -3.88 7.52 31.61
C LEU A 89 -4.78 8.30 32.56
N SER A 90 -4.84 9.62 32.40
CA SER A 90 -5.73 10.51 33.15
C SER A 90 -6.65 11.28 32.21
N HIS A 91 -7.87 11.58 32.67
CA HIS A 91 -8.85 12.40 31.97
C HIS A 91 -9.41 13.45 32.92
N ALA A 92 -9.36 14.72 32.52
CA ALA A 92 -9.81 15.85 33.33
C ALA A 92 -9.15 15.92 34.72
N GLY A 93 -7.89 15.48 34.82
CA GLY A 93 -7.10 15.47 36.06
C GLY A 93 -7.32 14.26 36.97
N SER A 94 -8.25 13.35 36.62
CA SER A 94 -8.49 12.10 37.35
C SER A 94 -7.84 10.92 36.65
N GLU A 95 -7.24 10.02 37.41
CA GLU A 95 -6.73 8.75 36.89
C GLU A 95 -7.88 7.91 36.32
N VAL A 96 -7.75 7.50 35.07
CA VAL A 96 -8.68 6.61 34.37
C VAL A 96 -8.21 5.17 34.48
N ALA A 97 -6.92 4.95 34.24
CA ALA A 97 -6.30 3.64 34.27
C ALA A 97 -4.78 3.74 34.41
N ALA A 98 -4.16 2.72 35.02
CA ALA A 98 -2.73 2.57 35.10
C ALA A 98 -2.31 1.21 34.54
N TYR A 99 -1.38 1.20 33.58
CA TYR A 99 -0.89 0.00 32.92
C TYR A 99 0.55 -0.28 33.33
N PRO A 100 0.91 -1.49 33.78
CA PRO A 100 2.30 -1.82 34.04
C PRO A 100 3.09 -1.75 32.72
N ILE A 101 4.21 -1.03 32.72
CA ILE A 101 5.09 -0.97 31.55
C ILE A 101 5.63 -2.39 31.28
N PRO A 102 5.59 -2.89 30.02
CA PRO A 102 6.18 -4.16 29.65
C PRO A 102 7.66 -4.27 30.08
N SER A 103 8.06 -5.44 30.57
CA SER A 103 9.44 -5.69 31.03
C SER A 103 10.44 -5.83 29.89
N HIS A 104 9.96 -6.17 28.69
CA HIS A 104 10.73 -6.27 27.48
C HIS A 104 10.20 -5.30 26.44
N ASP A 105 11.06 -4.88 25.52
CA ASP A 105 10.66 -3.97 24.43
C ASP A 105 10.01 -4.73 23.27
N ASP A 106 9.08 -5.63 23.60
CA ASP A 106 8.41 -6.51 22.64
C ASP A 106 7.21 -5.79 21.98
N PRO A 107 7.15 -5.74 20.64
CA PRO A 107 6.05 -5.08 19.93
C PRO A 107 4.65 -5.56 20.30
N HIS A 108 4.47 -6.84 20.65
CA HIS A 108 3.16 -7.41 20.95
C HIS A 108 2.66 -7.01 22.35
N ASP A 109 3.56 -6.97 23.34
CA ASP A 109 3.22 -6.47 24.68
C ASP A 109 2.84 -4.99 24.63
N TRP A 110 3.63 -4.19 23.90
CA TRP A 110 3.35 -2.78 23.69
C TRP A 110 2.07 -2.53 22.88
N GLY A 111 1.79 -3.38 21.89
CA GLY A 111 0.52 -3.37 21.16
C GLY A 111 -0.67 -3.68 22.05
N THR A 112 -0.56 -4.68 22.94
CA THR A 112 -1.59 -5.01 23.94
C THR A 112 -1.87 -3.80 24.85
N LEU A 113 -0.82 -3.17 25.37
CA LEU A 113 -0.95 -1.99 26.21
C LEU A 113 -1.68 -0.85 25.48
N MET A 114 -1.34 -0.60 24.21
CA MET A 114 -2.02 0.41 23.39
C MET A 114 -3.50 0.09 23.17
N GLY A 115 -3.84 -1.17 22.88
CA GLY A 115 -5.24 -1.61 22.76
C GLY A 115 -6.04 -1.35 24.04
N GLN A 116 -5.47 -1.70 25.19
CA GLN A 116 -6.08 -1.44 26.51
C GLN A 116 -6.23 0.07 26.79
N MET A 117 -5.21 0.86 26.46
CA MET A 117 -5.23 2.32 26.64
C MET A 117 -6.32 2.98 25.79
N VAL A 118 -6.45 2.58 24.52
CA VAL A 118 -7.52 3.10 23.64
C VAL A 118 -8.89 2.70 24.17
N ALA A 119 -9.06 1.47 24.64
CA ALA A 119 -10.33 1.02 25.22
C ALA A 119 -10.72 1.87 26.44
N SER A 120 -9.78 2.15 27.35
CA SER A 120 -10.04 3.02 28.51
C SER A 120 -10.27 4.47 28.12
N ALA A 121 -9.58 5.00 27.10
CA ALA A 121 -9.83 6.34 26.59
C ALA A 121 -11.26 6.48 26.03
N LYS A 122 -11.72 5.49 25.24
CA LYS A 122 -13.10 5.44 24.75
C LYS A 122 -14.10 5.35 25.90
N ALA A 123 -13.82 4.56 26.93
CA ALA A 123 -14.70 4.45 28.10
C ALA A 123 -14.80 5.75 28.92
N ALA A 124 -13.70 6.50 29.03
CA ALA A 124 -13.63 7.73 29.82
C ALA A 124 -14.15 8.98 29.08
N SER A 125 -14.12 8.99 27.74
CA SER A 125 -14.50 10.15 26.94
C SER A 125 -15.56 9.80 25.88
N PRO A 126 -16.81 10.29 26.04
CA PRO A 126 -17.85 10.12 25.03
C PRO A 126 -17.49 10.72 23.67
N SER A 127 -16.70 11.80 23.63
CA SER A 127 -16.25 12.39 22.37
C SER A 127 -15.30 11.45 21.64
N VAL A 128 -14.34 10.82 22.34
CA VAL A 128 -13.46 9.80 21.73
C VAL A 128 -14.24 8.55 21.33
N ALA A 129 -15.21 8.11 22.15
CA ALA A 129 -16.06 6.97 21.83
C ALA A 129 -16.87 7.15 20.54
N ALA A 130 -17.26 8.40 20.23
CA ALA A 130 -18.03 8.74 19.05
C ALA A 130 -17.18 8.88 17.76
N LEU A 131 -15.85 8.86 17.86
CA LEU A 131 -14.98 8.97 16.69
C LEU A 131 -14.95 7.66 15.88
N PRO A 132 -14.82 7.75 14.54
CA PRO A 132 -14.44 6.61 13.71
C PRO A 132 -13.14 5.95 14.19
N GLU A 133 -13.07 4.62 14.14
CA GLU A 133 -11.89 3.88 14.61
C GLU A 133 -10.62 4.25 13.83
N ASP A 134 -10.74 4.44 12.52
CA ASP A 134 -9.62 4.83 11.65
C ASP A 134 -9.05 6.22 12.00
N GLN A 135 -9.88 7.14 12.51
CA GLN A 135 -9.44 8.44 12.99
C GLN A 135 -8.62 8.32 14.28
N ILE A 136 -9.03 7.44 15.20
CA ILE A 136 -8.29 7.14 16.44
C ILE A 136 -6.96 6.51 16.09
N ASP A 137 -6.98 5.43 15.29
CA ASP A 137 -5.80 4.69 14.88
C ASP A 137 -4.80 5.61 14.17
N LYS A 138 -5.26 6.39 13.19
CA LYS A 138 -4.42 7.35 12.48
C LYS A 138 -3.76 8.35 13.42
N THR A 139 -4.51 8.92 14.36
CA THR A 139 -3.97 9.94 15.28
C THR A 139 -2.84 9.39 16.15
N LEU A 140 -2.98 8.14 16.60
CA LEU A 140 -1.99 7.47 17.43
C LEU A 140 -0.78 7.01 16.61
N PHE A 141 -1.00 6.45 15.42
CA PHE A 141 0.09 6.09 14.51
C PHE A 141 0.85 7.31 13.97
N ASP A 142 0.22 8.48 13.82
CA ASP A 142 0.91 9.73 13.52
C ASP A 142 1.86 10.13 14.67
N GLY A 143 1.58 9.71 15.91
CA GLY A 143 2.51 9.83 17.04
C GLY A 143 3.69 8.86 16.96
N ILE A 144 3.42 7.60 16.58
CA ILE A 144 4.45 6.57 16.33
C ILE A 144 5.41 7.02 15.23
N THR A 145 4.86 7.37 14.07
CA THR A 145 5.65 7.64 12.86
C THR A 145 6.38 8.98 12.89
N ALA A 146 5.89 9.97 13.66
CA ALA A 146 6.61 11.22 13.87
C ALA A 146 7.98 11.05 14.55
N GLY A 147 8.21 9.94 15.24
CA GLY A 147 9.50 9.61 15.87
C GLY A 147 10.51 8.94 14.93
N LEU A 148 10.14 8.69 13.67
CA LEU A 148 10.96 7.98 12.68
C LEU A 148 11.67 8.97 11.76
N ASP A 149 11.13 9.19 10.55
CA ASP A 149 11.64 10.12 9.55
C ASP A 149 10.49 10.88 8.86
N ARG A 150 10.82 11.78 7.92
CA ARG A 150 9.83 12.61 7.21
C ARG A 150 8.96 11.84 6.20
N PHE A 151 9.29 10.59 5.90
CA PHE A 151 8.63 9.76 4.88
C PHE A 151 7.72 8.70 5.49
N SER A 152 8.04 8.27 6.71
CA SER A 152 7.29 7.35 7.55
C SER A 152 5.93 7.95 7.90
N ARG A 153 4.87 7.23 7.56
CA ARG A 153 3.50 7.67 7.77
C ARG A 153 2.56 6.46 7.85
N TYR A 154 1.42 6.67 8.49
CA TYR A 154 0.33 5.71 8.47
C TYR A 154 -0.72 6.12 7.43
N SER A 155 -1.12 5.14 6.61
CA SER A 155 -2.24 5.28 5.68
C SER A 155 -3.44 4.55 6.27
N SER A 156 -4.57 5.24 6.43
CA SER A 156 -5.83 4.60 6.81
C SER A 156 -6.24 3.55 5.76
N PRO A 157 -7.13 2.60 6.10
CA PRO A 157 -7.48 1.49 5.21
C PRO A 157 -7.89 1.90 3.79
N ASP A 158 -8.69 2.96 3.65
CA ASP A 158 -9.14 3.44 2.34
C ASP A 158 -8.04 4.16 1.56
N VAL A 159 -7.23 4.98 2.22
CA VAL A 159 -6.04 5.60 1.60
C VAL A 159 -5.07 4.53 1.11
N ALA A 160 -4.82 3.50 1.94
CA ALA A 160 -3.96 2.38 1.57
C ALA A 160 -4.55 1.55 0.42
N ARG A 161 -5.88 1.44 0.32
CA ARG A 161 -6.58 0.78 -0.78
C ARG A 161 -6.42 1.56 -2.07
N ASP A 162 -6.59 2.87 -2.04
CA ASP A 162 -6.46 3.73 -3.21
C ASP A 162 -5.01 3.83 -3.70
N GLN A 163 -4.05 3.91 -2.79
CA GLN A 163 -2.62 3.84 -3.14
C GLN A 163 -2.26 2.52 -3.85
N ARG A 164 -2.77 1.38 -3.35
CA ARG A 164 -2.61 0.09 -4.02
C ARG A 164 -3.31 0.07 -5.37
N ALA A 165 -4.52 0.60 -5.47
CA ALA A 165 -5.29 0.66 -6.71
C ALA A 165 -4.59 1.48 -7.80
N ALA A 166 -3.93 2.58 -7.43
CA ALA A 166 -3.16 3.41 -8.37
C ALA A 166 -1.93 2.66 -8.93
N ARG A 167 -1.35 1.76 -8.13
CA ARG A 167 -0.11 1.04 -8.42
C ARG A 167 -0.34 -0.31 -9.12
N ASP A 168 -1.24 -1.11 -8.55
CA ASP A 168 -1.51 -2.51 -8.90
C ASP A 168 -2.83 -2.64 -9.69
N GLY A 169 -3.47 -1.53 -10.03
CA GLY A 169 -4.82 -1.53 -10.59
C GLY A 169 -5.87 -2.03 -9.59
N PHE A 170 -7.11 -2.12 -10.04
CA PHE A 170 -8.24 -2.52 -9.21
C PHE A 170 -9.27 -3.31 -10.02
N GLY A 171 -9.96 -4.23 -9.35
CA GLY A 171 -11.13 -4.90 -9.93
C GLY A 171 -12.28 -3.90 -10.08
N GLY A 172 -12.75 -3.69 -11.30
CA GLY A 172 -13.80 -2.72 -11.60
C GLY A 172 -14.24 -2.74 -13.07
N ILE A 173 -14.93 -1.68 -13.48
CA ILE A 173 -15.50 -1.58 -14.84
C ILE A 173 -14.74 -0.61 -15.76
N GLY A 174 -13.82 0.20 -15.24
CA GLY A 174 -12.99 1.12 -16.03
C GLY A 174 -13.67 2.44 -16.38
N VAL A 175 -14.25 3.13 -15.39
CA VAL A 175 -14.84 4.46 -15.55
C VAL A 175 -14.22 5.46 -14.58
N THR A 176 -14.15 6.72 -14.99
CA THR A 176 -13.80 7.86 -14.12
C THR A 176 -15.06 8.66 -13.85
N LEU A 177 -15.31 8.98 -12.58
CA LEU A 177 -16.47 9.75 -12.15
C LEU A 177 -16.07 11.20 -11.82
N ASP A 178 -16.95 12.14 -12.15
CA ASP A 178 -16.86 13.52 -11.68
C ASP A 178 -17.17 13.57 -10.17
N THR A 179 -16.30 14.23 -9.41
CA THR A 179 -16.41 14.40 -7.95
C THR A 179 -17.01 15.75 -7.56
N SER A 180 -17.25 16.64 -8.53
CA SER A 180 -17.60 18.04 -8.26
C SER A 180 -19.11 18.34 -8.19
N LYS A 181 -19.96 17.39 -8.58
CA LYS A 181 -21.42 17.58 -8.69
C LYS A 181 -22.18 16.54 -7.87
N GLU A 182 -23.43 16.85 -7.53
CA GLU A 182 -24.35 15.92 -6.84
C GLU A 182 -24.70 14.67 -7.67
N GLU A 183 -24.42 14.69 -8.98
CA GLU A 183 -24.64 13.57 -9.89
C GLU A 183 -23.32 12.88 -10.25
N PHE A 184 -23.30 11.54 -10.17
CA PHE A 184 -22.16 10.70 -10.55
C PHE A 184 -21.99 10.60 -12.07
N ARG A 185 -21.54 11.68 -12.69
CA ARG A 185 -21.28 11.75 -14.14
C ARG A 185 -19.98 11.03 -14.49
N ILE A 186 -20.01 10.22 -15.55
CA ILE A 186 -18.82 9.58 -16.13
C ILE A 186 -18.05 10.60 -16.97
N THR A 187 -16.82 10.91 -16.59
CA THR A 187 -15.94 11.86 -17.31
C THR A 187 -15.08 11.18 -18.36
N ALA A 188 -14.66 9.94 -18.10
CA ALA A 188 -13.85 9.14 -18.99
C ALA A 188 -14.17 7.65 -18.84
N VAL A 189 -13.95 6.89 -19.92
CA VAL A 189 -14.05 5.43 -19.94
C VAL A 189 -12.69 4.90 -20.39
N THR A 190 -12.12 3.96 -19.65
CA THR A 190 -10.81 3.39 -19.93
C THR A 190 -10.89 2.51 -21.18
N PRO A 191 -9.97 2.65 -22.16
CA PRO A 191 -9.95 1.79 -23.35
C PRO A 191 -9.80 0.31 -23.00
N ARG A 192 -10.47 -0.55 -23.77
CA ARG A 192 -10.57 -2.02 -23.62
C ARG A 192 -11.19 -2.48 -22.29
N SER A 193 -11.77 -1.58 -21.50
CA SER A 193 -12.40 -1.93 -20.22
C SER A 193 -13.80 -2.54 -20.40
N PRO A 194 -14.33 -3.23 -19.38
CA PRO A 194 -15.70 -3.72 -19.40
C PRO A 194 -16.74 -2.65 -19.75
N ALA A 195 -16.58 -1.43 -19.22
CA ALA A 195 -17.49 -0.32 -19.49
C ALA A 195 -17.45 0.13 -20.96
N GLU A 196 -16.26 0.22 -21.56
CA GLU A 196 -16.13 0.56 -22.99
C GLU A 196 -16.79 -0.51 -23.86
N LEU A 197 -16.48 -1.79 -23.61
CA LEU A 197 -17.00 -2.92 -24.37
C LEU A 197 -18.53 -3.03 -24.29
N ALA A 198 -19.12 -2.66 -23.15
CA ALA A 198 -20.58 -2.60 -22.98
C ALA A 198 -21.22 -1.35 -23.60
N GLY A 199 -20.42 -0.35 -23.99
CA GLY A 199 -20.91 0.88 -24.62
C GLY A 199 -21.41 1.93 -23.64
N ILE A 200 -20.87 1.93 -22.41
CA ILE A 200 -20.93 3.08 -21.49
C ILE A 200 -20.10 4.22 -22.09
N LYS A 201 -20.57 5.46 -21.98
CA LYS A 201 -19.95 6.62 -22.63
C LYS A 201 -19.67 7.74 -21.63
N PRO A 202 -18.71 8.62 -21.93
CA PRO A 202 -18.62 9.91 -21.25
C PRO A 202 -19.96 10.65 -21.27
N ASP A 203 -20.23 11.42 -20.22
CA ASP A 203 -21.47 12.15 -19.92
C ASP A 203 -22.68 11.28 -19.52
N ASP A 204 -22.57 9.95 -19.53
CA ASP A 204 -23.54 9.09 -18.85
C ASP A 204 -23.55 9.42 -17.34
N ARG A 205 -24.74 9.44 -16.73
CA ARG A 205 -24.93 9.68 -15.29
C ARG A 205 -25.24 8.37 -14.60
N LEU A 206 -24.44 7.97 -13.63
CA LEU A 206 -24.64 6.72 -12.89
C LEU A 206 -25.83 6.84 -11.93
N VAL A 207 -26.88 6.06 -12.17
CA VAL A 207 -28.16 6.09 -11.44
C VAL A 207 -28.24 4.98 -10.39
N ALA A 208 -27.75 3.78 -10.71
CA ALA A 208 -27.75 2.66 -9.77
C ALA A 208 -26.57 1.70 -10.04
N VAL A 209 -26.12 1.04 -8.98
CA VAL A 209 -25.18 -0.09 -9.01
C VAL A 209 -25.81 -1.24 -8.25
N ASP A 210 -25.91 -2.41 -8.87
CA ASP A 210 -26.58 -3.60 -8.34
C ASP A 210 -27.99 -3.28 -7.81
N LYS A 211 -28.75 -2.50 -8.59
CA LYS A 211 -30.12 -2.02 -8.29
C LYS A 211 -30.22 -1.07 -7.09
N VAL A 212 -29.10 -0.73 -6.46
CA VAL A 212 -29.05 0.26 -5.38
C VAL A 212 -28.86 1.65 -6.00
N PRO A 213 -29.78 2.61 -5.76
CA PRO A 213 -29.63 3.98 -6.25
C PRO A 213 -28.36 4.63 -5.74
N THR A 214 -27.72 5.44 -6.59
CA THR A 214 -26.54 6.24 -6.21
C THR A 214 -26.90 7.57 -5.56
N ALA A 215 -28.13 8.07 -5.78
CA ALA A 215 -28.59 9.33 -5.21
C ALA A 215 -28.48 9.34 -3.68
N GLY A 216 -27.89 10.40 -3.12
CA GLY A 216 -27.70 10.56 -1.68
C GLY A 216 -26.56 9.72 -1.07
N ARG A 217 -25.86 8.90 -1.86
CA ARG A 217 -24.69 8.14 -1.39
C ARG A 217 -23.42 8.98 -1.51
N SER A 218 -22.42 8.68 -0.68
CA SER A 218 -21.12 9.34 -0.79
C SER A 218 -20.38 8.86 -2.04
N HIS A 219 -19.41 9.66 -2.50
CA HIS A 219 -18.53 9.24 -3.60
C HIS A 219 -17.76 7.96 -3.28
N SER A 220 -17.28 7.82 -2.05
CA SER A 220 -16.61 6.62 -1.58
C SER A 220 -17.51 5.40 -1.72
N ASP A 221 -18.77 5.49 -1.29
CA ASP A 221 -19.72 4.36 -1.37
C ASP A 221 -19.95 3.89 -2.79
N VAL A 222 -20.07 4.83 -3.73
CA VAL A 222 -20.31 4.51 -5.14
C VAL A 222 -19.07 3.91 -5.79
N VAL A 223 -17.87 4.44 -5.52
CA VAL A 223 -16.61 3.86 -5.99
C VAL A 223 -16.43 2.44 -5.44
N HIS A 224 -16.72 2.23 -4.15
CA HIS A 224 -16.66 0.90 -3.53
C HIS A 224 -17.67 -0.08 -4.13
N ALA A 225 -18.87 0.39 -4.51
CA ALA A 225 -19.86 -0.45 -5.18
C ALA A 225 -19.45 -0.83 -6.62
N LEU A 226 -18.80 0.08 -7.36
CA LEU A 226 -18.29 -0.21 -8.70
C LEU A 226 -17.07 -1.14 -8.67
N ARG A 227 -16.25 -1.04 -7.64
CA ARG A 227 -15.11 -1.93 -7.40
C ARG A 227 -15.56 -3.26 -6.80
N GLY A 228 -14.73 -4.27 -6.94
CA GLY A 228 -15.03 -5.60 -6.39
C GLY A 228 -14.03 -6.64 -6.89
N PRO A 229 -14.20 -7.91 -6.49
CA PRO A 229 -13.34 -9.00 -6.95
C PRO A 229 -13.32 -9.08 -8.48
N ILE A 230 -12.16 -9.36 -9.06
CA ILE A 230 -12.04 -9.62 -10.50
C ILE A 230 -12.92 -10.83 -10.85
N LEU A 231 -13.52 -10.81 -12.03
CA LEU A 231 -14.52 -11.75 -12.53
C LEU A 231 -15.89 -11.73 -11.83
N SER A 232 -16.10 -10.89 -10.81
CA SER A 232 -17.43 -10.75 -10.20
C SER A 232 -18.40 -9.97 -11.09
N PRO A 233 -19.70 -10.32 -11.11
CA PRO A 233 -20.69 -9.58 -11.86
C PRO A 233 -21.02 -8.23 -11.20
N VAL A 234 -21.43 -7.27 -12.02
CA VAL A 234 -22.01 -6.00 -11.56
C VAL A 234 -23.07 -5.52 -12.55
N GLU A 235 -24.20 -5.05 -12.02
CA GLU A 235 -25.23 -4.37 -12.80
C GLU A 235 -25.08 -2.86 -12.63
N VAL A 236 -25.03 -2.12 -13.74
CA VAL A 236 -24.90 -0.66 -13.74
C VAL A 236 -26.03 -0.05 -14.55
N THR A 237 -26.80 0.83 -13.92
CA THR A 237 -27.81 1.65 -14.60
C THR A 237 -27.31 3.07 -14.73
N VAL A 238 -27.29 3.58 -15.96
CA VAL A 238 -26.93 4.98 -16.26
C VAL A 238 -28.08 5.69 -16.98
N TYR A 239 -28.23 6.97 -16.73
CA TYR A 239 -29.03 7.87 -17.55
C TYR A 239 -28.14 8.46 -18.63
N ARG A 240 -28.55 8.34 -19.91
CA ARG A 240 -27.83 8.90 -21.05
C ARG A 240 -28.53 10.16 -21.55
N PRO A 241 -27.97 11.37 -21.32
CA PRO A 241 -28.61 12.63 -21.71
C PRO A 241 -28.95 12.69 -23.21
N SER A 242 -28.07 12.21 -24.08
CA SER A 242 -28.26 12.24 -25.54
C SER A 242 -29.43 11.39 -26.05
N LEU A 243 -29.93 10.45 -25.24
CA LEU A 243 -31.09 9.61 -25.55
C LEU A 243 -32.28 9.87 -24.61
N ALA A 244 -32.10 10.73 -23.60
CA ALA A 244 -33.05 10.99 -22.53
C ALA A 244 -33.63 9.72 -21.86
N GLN A 245 -32.83 8.64 -21.74
CA GLN A 245 -33.29 7.35 -21.23
C GLN A 245 -32.28 6.68 -20.28
N ASN A 246 -32.78 5.80 -19.42
CA ASN A 246 -31.95 4.90 -18.63
C ASN A 246 -31.49 3.70 -19.48
N ARG A 247 -30.28 3.23 -19.23
CA ARG A 247 -29.70 2.01 -19.80
C ARG A 247 -29.09 1.19 -18.68
N THR A 248 -29.40 -0.10 -18.65
CA THR A 248 -28.81 -1.06 -17.72
C THR A 248 -27.81 -1.94 -18.46
N PHE A 249 -26.65 -2.12 -17.86
CA PHE A 249 -25.54 -2.92 -18.36
C PHE A 249 -25.19 -3.98 -17.34
N HIS A 250 -25.05 -5.23 -17.79
CA HIS A 250 -24.51 -6.32 -16.98
C HIS A 250 -23.06 -6.53 -17.40
N LEU A 251 -22.16 -6.33 -16.45
CA LEU A 251 -20.73 -6.30 -16.66
C LEU A 251 -20.07 -7.36 -15.79
N GLN A 252 -18.90 -7.79 -16.21
CA GLN A 252 -18.00 -8.54 -15.36
C GLN A 252 -16.83 -7.62 -14.99
N ARG A 253 -16.50 -7.54 -13.70
CA ARG A 253 -15.36 -6.73 -13.25
C ARG A 253 -14.07 -7.34 -13.76
N GLU A 254 -13.19 -6.51 -14.30
CA GLU A 254 -11.86 -6.90 -14.76
C GLU A 254 -10.80 -6.10 -14.01
N LEU A 255 -9.53 -6.50 -14.17
CA LEU A 255 -8.41 -5.71 -13.67
C LEU A 255 -8.31 -4.43 -14.51
N VAL A 256 -8.63 -3.30 -13.89
CA VAL A 256 -8.50 -1.97 -14.48
C VAL A 256 -7.18 -1.39 -14.03
N ILE A 257 -6.32 -1.07 -14.99
CA ILE A 257 -5.04 -0.39 -14.75
C ILE A 257 -5.13 0.98 -15.42
N LEU A 258 -4.81 2.03 -14.68
CA LEU A 258 -4.84 3.38 -15.22
C LEU A 258 -3.69 3.57 -16.21
N PRO A 259 -3.93 4.19 -17.37
CA PRO A 259 -2.85 4.53 -18.29
C PRO A 259 -1.93 5.56 -17.63
N THR A 260 -0.63 5.36 -17.78
CA THR A 260 0.43 6.17 -17.17
C THR A 260 1.34 6.81 -18.19
N VAL A 261 1.17 6.44 -19.46
CA VAL A 261 2.04 6.82 -20.56
C VAL A 261 1.21 7.52 -21.62
N THR A 262 1.60 8.75 -21.97
CA THR A 262 1.08 9.45 -23.13
C THR A 262 2.15 9.46 -24.22
N VAL A 263 1.76 9.14 -25.45
CA VAL A 263 2.69 9.02 -26.57
C VAL A 263 2.42 10.14 -27.57
N SER A 264 3.46 10.83 -27.98
CA SER A 264 3.43 11.83 -29.04
C SER A 264 4.66 11.71 -29.93
N ARG A 265 4.72 12.51 -31.00
CA ARG A 265 5.85 12.52 -31.94
C ARG A 265 6.26 13.95 -32.22
N ASP A 266 7.57 14.12 -32.40
CA ASP A 266 8.16 15.32 -32.97
C ASP A 266 9.03 14.90 -34.15
N GLY A 267 8.47 14.97 -35.37
CA GLY A 267 9.12 14.46 -36.58
C GLY A 267 9.46 12.96 -36.51
N ASP A 268 10.76 12.67 -36.54
CA ASP A 268 11.38 11.34 -36.47
C ASP A 268 11.64 10.86 -35.03
N ILE A 269 11.23 11.64 -34.02
CA ILE A 269 11.41 11.35 -32.60
C ILE A 269 10.08 10.94 -31.94
N ALA A 270 10.09 9.82 -31.22
CA ALA A 270 8.98 9.43 -30.36
C ALA A 270 9.13 10.03 -28.96
N VAL A 271 8.06 10.58 -28.40
CA VAL A 271 8.04 11.15 -27.05
C VAL A 271 7.08 10.34 -26.19
N PHE A 272 7.61 9.69 -25.15
CA PHE A 272 6.83 9.00 -24.13
C PHE A 272 6.83 9.85 -22.87
N GLN A 273 5.69 10.44 -22.55
CA GLN A 273 5.49 11.14 -21.29
C GLN A 273 4.97 10.15 -20.25
N VAL A 274 5.75 9.93 -19.20
CA VAL A 274 5.42 9.01 -18.10
C VAL A 274 4.98 9.83 -16.90
N ALA A 275 3.74 9.63 -16.45
CA ALA A 275 3.19 10.36 -15.31
C ALA A 275 3.47 9.69 -13.97
N SER A 276 3.65 8.36 -13.97
CA SER A 276 3.99 7.52 -12.81
C SER A 276 4.36 6.10 -13.22
N PHE A 277 5.04 5.37 -12.34
CA PHE A 277 5.33 3.95 -12.51
C PHE A 277 4.29 3.07 -11.81
N ASN A 278 3.34 2.52 -12.57
CA ASN A 278 2.42 1.48 -12.13
C ASN A 278 2.70 0.17 -12.86
N GLN A 279 2.03 -0.91 -12.47
CA GLN A 279 2.35 -2.28 -12.91
C GLN A 279 2.29 -2.51 -14.44
N ASN A 280 1.75 -1.56 -15.21
CA ASN A 280 1.59 -1.66 -16.66
C ASN A 280 2.37 -0.56 -17.42
N THR A 281 3.18 0.25 -16.73
CA THR A 281 3.90 1.37 -17.36
C THR A 281 4.85 0.86 -18.44
N THR A 282 5.68 -0.16 -18.14
CA THR A 282 6.65 -0.67 -19.12
C THR A 282 5.97 -1.32 -20.31
N GLN A 283 4.92 -2.11 -20.07
CA GLN A 283 4.17 -2.74 -21.15
C GLN A 283 3.54 -1.70 -22.10
N GLN A 284 2.98 -0.61 -21.57
CA GLN A 284 2.45 0.49 -22.40
C GLN A 284 3.52 1.08 -23.32
N ILE A 285 4.75 1.29 -22.81
CA ILE A 285 5.87 1.82 -23.61
C ILE A 285 6.29 0.81 -24.67
N VAL A 286 6.43 -0.48 -24.32
CA VAL A 286 6.82 -1.55 -25.24
C VAL A 286 5.80 -1.69 -26.38
N GLU A 287 4.51 -1.73 -26.07
CA GLU A 287 3.43 -1.81 -27.07
C GLU A 287 3.45 -0.61 -28.02
N ALA A 288 3.57 0.61 -27.47
CA ALA A 288 3.62 1.83 -28.25
C ALA A 288 4.89 1.93 -29.10
N LEU A 289 6.06 1.57 -28.56
CA LEU A 289 7.32 1.52 -29.31
C LEU A 289 7.23 0.48 -30.44
N GLY A 290 6.64 -0.68 -30.21
CA GLY A 290 6.41 -1.70 -31.25
C GLY A 290 5.48 -1.21 -32.36
N ALA A 291 4.47 -0.40 -32.04
CA ALA A 291 3.62 0.26 -33.04
C ALA A 291 4.42 1.30 -33.85
N LEU A 292 5.17 2.17 -33.17
CA LEU A 292 6.01 3.20 -33.79
C LEU A 292 7.06 2.60 -34.73
N LYS A 293 7.73 1.53 -34.32
CA LYS A 293 8.70 0.81 -35.16
C LYS A 293 8.06 0.23 -36.43
N ARG A 294 6.84 -0.29 -36.34
CA ARG A 294 6.12 -0.81 -37.52
C ARG A 294 5.67 0.30 -38.46
N GLU A 295 5.31 1.45 -37.92
CA GLU A 295 4.79 2.58 -38.70
C GLU A 295 5.91 3.41 -39.35
N MET A 296 6.95 3.74 -38.58
CA MET A 296 8.03 4.64 -39.00
C MET A 296 9.25 3.88 -39.55
N GLY A 297 9.45 2.63 -39.12
CA GLY A 297 10.59 1.83 -39.52
C GLY A 297 11.93 2.56 -39.26
N PRO A 298 12.81 2.68 -40.27
CA PRO A 298 14.08 3.40 -40.13
C PRO A 298 13.97 4.89 -39.83
N GLN A 299 12.79 5.51 -40.03
CA GLN A 299 12.56 6.92 -39.73
C GLN A 299 12.42 7.20 -38.23
N LEU A 300 12.34 6.17 -37.37
CA LEU A 300 12.40 6.38 -35.93
C LEU A 300 13.86 6.56 -35.51
N HIS A 301 14.31 7.81 -35.43
CA HIS A 301 15.71 8.14 -35.14
C HIS A 301 16.02 8.24 -33.64
N GLY A 302 15.01 8.40 -32.79
CA GLY A 302 15.26 8.53 -31.36
C GLY A 302 14.00 8.54 -30.52
N ILE A 303 14.21 8.47 -29.21
CA ILE A 303 13.18 8.45 -28.19
C ILE A 303 13.48 9.53 -27.15
N VAL A 304 12.45 10.25 -26.74
CA VAL A 304 12.44 11.08 -25.53
C VAL A 304 11.57 10.40 -24.48
N LEU A 305 12.16 10.09 -23.33
CA LEU A 305 11.42 9.72 -22.12
C LEU A 305 11.24 10.97 -21.27
N ASP A 306 10.02 11.53 -21.26
CA ASP A 306 9.69 12.69 -20.44
C ASP A 306 9.15 12.24 -19.09
N LEU A 307 10.01 12.35 -18.06
CA LEU A 307 9.74 12.01 -16.66
C LEU A 307 9.51 13.26 -15.81
N ARG A 308 9.29 14.43 -16.42
CA ARG A 308 9.06 15.68 -15.68
C ARG A 308 7.76 15.60 -14.88
N GLY A 309 7.87 15.86 -13.58
CA GLY A 309 6.73 15.81 -12.66
C GLY A 309 6.29 14.40 -12.23
N ASP A 310 7.05 13.36 -12.61
CA ASP A 310 6.80 11.99 -12.19
C ASP A 310 7.36 11.73 -10.78
N PRO A 311 6.52 11.46 -9.76
CA PRO A 311 6.97 11.21 -8.40
C PRO A 311 7.51 9.77 -8.19
N GLY A 312 7.58 8.96 -9.25
CA GLY A 312 8.07 7.60 -9.24
C GLY A 312 6.94 6.56 -9.20
N GLY A 313 7.13 5.52 -8.39
CA GLY A 313 6.18 4.41 -8.28
C GLY A 313 6.89 3.07 -8.07
N LEU A 314 6.47 2.06 -8.83
CA LEU A 314 7.01 0.71 -8.75
C LEU A 314 8.46 0.61 -9.25
N LEU A 315 9.36 0.17 -8.37
CA LEU A 315 10.77 -0.05 -8.68
C LEU A 315 10.97 -1.10 -9.78
N ASP A 316 10.23 -2.21 -9.73
CA ASP A 316 10.29 -3.28 -10.73
C ASP A 316 9.90 -2.79 -12.12
N GLN A 317 9.00 -1.80 -12.20
CA GLN A 317 8.61 -1.18 -13.46
C GLN A 317 9.70 -0.26 -14.01
N ALA A 318 10.36 0.53 -13.15
CA ALA A 318 11.53 1.30 -13.57
C ALA A 318 12.67 0.40 -14.03
N VAL A 319 12.98 -0.67 -13.29
CA VAL A 319 13.98 -1.68 -13.70
C VAL A 319 13.61 -2.30 -15.04
N SER A 320 12.37 -2.74 -15.19
CA SER A 320 11.89 -3.34 -16.44
C SER A 320 11.95 -2.35 -17.61
N LEU A 321 11.67 -1.06 -17.36
CA LEU A 321 11.79 -0.02 -18.39
C LEU A 321 13.25 0.22 -18.79
N VAL A 322 14.18 0.27 -17.84
CA VAL A 322 15.61 0.38 -18.15
C VAL A 322 16.08 -0.80 -19.00
N ASP A 323 15.61 -2.01 -18.68
CA ASP A 323 15.93 -3.25 -19.40
C ASP A 323 15.43 -3.26 -20.87
N VAL A 324 14.46 -2.41 -21.22
CA VAL A 324 14.05 -2.20 -22.63
C VAL A 324 15.18 -1.59 -23.47
N PHE A 325 16.04 -0.78 -22.85
CA PHE A 325 17.06 0.03 -23.52
C PHE A 325 18.49 -0.41 -23.24
N ILE A 326 18.76 -1.00 -22.08
CA ILE A 326 20.11 -1.36 -21.65
C ILE A 326 20.31 -2.87 -21.78
N PRO A 327 21.29 -3.35 -22.56
CA PRO A 327 21.46 -4.78 -22.82
C PRO A 327 22.28 -5.53 -21.77
N ASN A 328 23.02 -4.88 -20.88
CA ASN A 328 23.81 -5.54 -19.84
C ASN A 328 24.22 -4.57 -18.74
N GLY A 329 24.61 -5.13 -17.59
CA GLY A 329 25.16 -4.40 -16.46
C GLY A 329 24.13 -4.11 -15.36
N PRO A 330 24.60 -3.64 -14.20
CA PRO A 330 23.76 -3.35 -13.05
C PRO A 330 22.79 -2.21 -13.36
N ILE A 331 21.53 -2.36 -12.94
CA ILE A 331 20.51 -1.32 -13.03
C ILE A 331 20.43 -0.57 -11.69
N VAL A 332 20.06 -1.29 -10.62
CA VAL A 332 19.90 -0.69 -9.30
C VAL A 332 20.10 -1.73 -8.20
N ALA A 333 20.57 -1.27 -7.04
CA ALA A 333 20.66 -2.06 -5.85
C ALA A 333 19.96 -1.34 -4.69
N THR A 334 19.17 -2.08 -3.91
CA THR A 334 18.57 -1.60 -2.67
C THR A 334 19.31 -2.20 -1.49
N VAL A 335 19.48 -1.41 -0.43
CA VAL A 335 20.13 -1.85 0.81
C VAL A 335 19.26 -1.42 1.98
N GLY A 336 18.93 -2.38 2.84
CA GLY A 336 18.17 -2.13 4.05
C GLY A 336 18.54 -3.09 5.18
N ARG A 337 17.94 -2.84 6.35
CA ARG A 337 18.12 -3.68 7.55
C ARG A 337 17.55 -5.07 7.32
N HIS A 338 16.32 -5.14 6.83
CA HIS A 338 15.64 -6.40 6.54
C HIS A 338 16.23 -7.08 5.29
N PRO A 339 16.45 -8.42 5.29
CA PRO A 339 17.02 -9.13 4.16
C PRO A 339 16.24 -8.92 2.84
N ALA A 340 14.91 -8.85 2.90
CA ALA A 340 14.07 -8.61 1.72
C ALA A 340 14.26 -7.21 1.10
N SER A 341 14.83 -6.25 1.85
CA SER A 341 15.17 -4.92 1.37
C SER A 341 16.54 -4.84 0.71
N ARG A 342 17.23 -5.99 0.57
CA ARG A 342 18.52 -6.09 -0.13
C ARG A 342 18.28 -6.76 -1.48
N GLN A 343 18.12 -5.96 -2.52
CA GLN A 343 17.85 -6.43 -3.87
C GLN A 343 18.93 -5.91 -4.81
N PHE A 344 19.26 -6.71 -5.81
CA PHE A 344 20.17 -6.34 -6.89
C PHE A 344 19.49 -6.67 -8.21
N PHE A 345 19.39 -5.67 -9.08
CA PHE A 345 18.76 -5.79 -10.38
C PHE A 345 19.81 -5.54 -11.46
N GLU A 346 19.84 -6.43 -12.44
CA GLU A 346 20.77 -6.41 -13.58
C GLU A 346 19.96 -6.53 -14.87
N ALA A 347 20.45 -5.93 -15.94
CA ALA A 347 19.83 -6.05 -17.25
C ALA A 347 19.84 -7.51 -17.72
N SER A 348 18.74 -7.96 -18.31
CA SER A 348 18.49 -9.35 -18.70
C SER A 348 19.25 -9.78 -19.96
N GLY A 349 19.59 -8.82 -20.83
CA GLY A 349 20.11 -9.10 -22.18
C GLY A 349 19.06 -8.96 -23.28
N ASP A 350 17.77 -8.90 -22.93
CA ASP A 350 16.65 -8.94 -23.89
C ASP A 350 16.18 -7.54 -24.35
N SER A 351 17.06 -6.55 -24.26
CA SER A 351 16.74 -5.17 -24.66
C SER A 351 16.29 -5.11 -26.12
N ILE A 352 15.06 -4.61 -26.33
CA ILE A 352 14.47 -4.44 -27.66
C ILE A 352 14.83 -3.11 -28.32
N ALA A 353 15.44 -2.16 -27.60
CA ALA A 353 15.67 -0.80 -28.07
C ALA A 353 17.10 -0.27 -27.87
N SER A 354 18.08 -1.16 -27.63
CA SER A 354 19.48 -0.80 -27.35
C SER A 354 20.20 0.01 -28.43
N GLN A 355 19.71 0.00 -29.67
CA GLN A 355 20.30 0.74 -30.79
C GLN A 355 19.60 2.08 -31.07
N ILE A 356 18.53 2.40 -30.34
CA ILE A 356 17.78 3.64 -30.53
C ILE A 356 18.32 4.68 -29.54
N PRO A 357 18.79 5.86 -30.00
CA PRO A 357 19.16 6.96 -29.11
C PRO A 357 18.02 7.36 -28.18
N VAL A 358 18.30 7.46 -26.88
CA VAL A 358 17.34 7.88 -25.85
C VAL A 358 17.81 9.15 -25.16
N VAL A 359 16.90 10.11 -25.01
CA VAL A 359 17.07 11.28 -24.14
C VAL A 359 16.04 11.19 -23.02
N VAL A 360 16.46 11.42 -21.78
CA VAL A 360 15.57 11.47 -20.62
C VAL A 360 15.42 12.92 -20.17
N LEU A 361 14.18 13.39 -20.05
CA LEU A 361 13.86 14.72 -19.51
C LEU A 361 13.38 14.58 -18.07
N VAL A 362 14.00 15.34 -17.17
CA VAL A 362 13.67 15.37 -15.74
C VAL A 362 13.53 16.81 -15.26
N ASN A 363 12.86 17.01 -14.12
CA ASN A 363 12.81 18.30 -13.42
C ASN A 363 12.75 18.08 -11.89
N GLY A 364 12.57 19.15 -11.12
CA GLY A 364 12.48 19.06 -9.65
C GLY A 364 11.26 18.28 -9.12
N GLY A 365 10.37 17.81 -9.99
CA GLY A 365 9.27 16.91 -9.64
C GLY A 365 9.53 15.44 -9.99
N SER A 366 10.66 15.12 -10.66
CA SER A 366 11.09 13.75 -10.94
C SER A 366 11.71 13.15 -9.67
N ALA A 367 11.22 11.99 -9.21
CA ALA A 367 11.69 11.38 -7.96
C ALA A 367 11.56 9.85 -7.94
N SER A 368 12.31 9.20 -7.05
CA SER A 368 12.21 7.77 -6.76
C SER A 368 12.43 6.89 -7.99
N ALA A 369 11.42 6.16 -8.48
CA ALA A 369 11.57 5.25 -9.62
C ALA A 369 11.99 5.98 -10.92
N SER A 370 11.77 7.30 -10.99
CA SER A 370 12.18 8.14 -12.12
C SER A 370 13.65 8.60 -12.03
N GLU A 371 14.27 8.57 -10.85
CA GLU A 371 15.70 8.84 -10.61
C GLU A 371 16.54 7.58 -10.89
#